data_AF-A0A444S6Z9-F1
#
_entry.id   AF-A0A444S6Z9-F1
#
_cell.length_a   1.000
_cell.length_b   1.000
_cell.length_c   1.000
_cell.angle_alpha   90.00
_cell.angle_beta   90.00
_cell.angle_gamma   90.00
#
_symmetry.space_group_name_H-M   'P 1'
#
loop_
_entity.id
_entity.type
_entity.pdbx_description
1 polymer ?
#
loop_
_entity_poly.entity_id
_entity_poly.type
_entity_poly.pdbx_seq_one_letter_code
_entity_poly.pdbx_strand_id
1 'polypeptide(L)'
;MRIGCVQFAPQVGDVDNNLNRADAVLSRANPEELDLLVLPEMAFSGYNFKSLEHIAPYLEPSGSGITALWARTTALKYNCIVAAGYPEKVDPSPKWPTGPEYYNSAIIVNRDGETVANYRKSFLYYTDETWALEGDTGFFEGYIPGLGHTSMGICMDLNPHKFQAPWHAFEFAFHVLEYSSNFVIVSMAWMTREDSRMFSRMPNEPDMETLTYWVTRLEPLIRAENDEEIIVVFCNRTGTEDEAVYAGTSAVVGIHDGEVKVYGLLGRGEKELLVVDTDNPPYAKLLYRPDADSSEPAQGELQKMSQSPAPGQKPPSNSQETQSSPKGEHSKEPLSSTKPPTSQAAIGNAMNNTTATSSKRTRPSPQIQIPQHPQRREPVSATSATSAKSTVAAIWQLGGSQ
;
A
#
# COMPACT_ATOMS: atom_id res chain seq x y z
N MET A 1 13.39 12.21 -0.03
CA MET A 1 12.82 11.87 1.31
C MET A 1 12.64 10.36 1.41
N ARG A 2 13.09 9.74 2.51
CA ARG A 2 12.95 8.30 2.76
C ARG A 2 11.70 7.96 3.59
N ILE A 3 10.75 7.28 2.97
CA ILE A 3 9.43 6.97 3.52
C ILE A 3 9.31 5.45 3.72
N GLY A 4 8.92 5.03 4.92
CA GLY A 4 8.61 3.66 5.28
C GLY A 4 7.10 3.44 5.48
N CYS A 5 6.52 2.39 4.89
CA CYS A 5 5.15 1.95 5.22
C CYS A 5 5.17 0.53 5.79
N VAL A 6 4.67 0.35 7.01
CA VAL A 6 4.58 -0.97 7.65
C VAL A 6 3.30 -1.66 7.20
N GLN A 7 3.38 -2.56 6.22
CA GLN A 7 2.25 -3.40 5.88
C GLN A 7 2.32 -4.71 6.68
N PHE A 8 1.33 -4.95 7.52
CA PHE A 8 1.22 -6.19 8.27
C PHE A 8 -0.24 -6.57 8.53
N ALA A 9 -0.43 -7.74 9.14
CA ALA A 9 -1.74 -8.28 9.46
C ALA A 9 -1.96 -8.31 10.98
N PRO A 10 -2.37 -7.18 11.60
CA PRO A 10 -2.80 -7.22 12.99
C PRO A 10 -4.04 -8.10 13.16
N GLN A 11 -4.35 -8.48 14.40
CA GLN A 11 -5.51 -9.30 14.75
C GLN A 11 -6.28 -8.62 15.88
N VAL A 12 -7.62 -8.63 15.79
CA VAL A 12 -8.51 -7.99 16.77
C VAL A 12 -8.19 -8.46 18.19
N GLY A 13 -7.88 -7.50 19.05
CA GLY A 13 -7.61 -7.70 20.48
C GLY A 13 -6.27 -8.34 20.83
N ASP A 14 -5.43 -8.70 19.85
CA ASP A 14 -4.16 -9.40 20.05
C ASP A 14 -2.96 -8.43 20.15
N VAL A 15 -3.08 -7.43 21.05
CA VAL A 15 -2.19 -6.26 21.12
C VAL A 15 -0.71 -6.62 21.18
N ASP A 16 -0.32 -7.48 22.12
CA ASP A 16 1.09 -7.87 22.31
C ASP A 16 1.69 -8.52 21.06
N ASN A 17 0.95 -9.41 20.41
CA ASN A 17 1.43 -10.05 19.20
C ASN A 17 1.38 -9.10 17.99
N ASN A 18 0.47 -8.13 17.96
CA ASN A 18 0.45 -7.11 16.90
C ASN A 18 1.70 -6.22 16.97
N LEU A 19 2.12 -5.81 18.19
CA LEU A 19 3.39 -5.12 18.41
C LEU A 19 4.56 -5.99 17.94
N ASN A 20 4.62 -7.25 18.36
CA ASN A 20 5.67 -8.18 17.93
C ASN A 20 5.70 -8.39 16.40
N ARG A 21 4.54 -8.40 15.74
CA ARG A 21 4.44 -8.52 14.27
C ARG A 21 5.03 -7.29 13.58
N ALA A 22 4.72 -6.08 14.05
CA ALA A 22 5.30 -4.86 13.52
C ALA A 22 6.81 -4.80 13.75
N ASP A 23 7.27 -5.13 14.97
CA ASP A 23 8.69 -5.19 15.31
C ASP A 23 9.44 -6.22 14.44
N ALA A 24 8.83 -7.37 14.17
CA ALA A 24 9.40 -8.38 13.29
C ALA A 24 9.52 -7.87 11.85
N VAL A 25 8.56 -7.08 11.36
CA VAL A 25 8.65 -6.44 10.03
C VAL A 25 9.83 -5.47 9.99
N LEU A 26 9.92 -4.56 10.97
CA LEU A 26 11.00 -3.58 11.03
C LEU A 26 12.37 -4.25 11.23
N SER A 27 12.45 -5.27 12.08
CA SER A 27 13.70 -5.99 12.33
C SER A 27 14.19 -6.77 11.12
N ARG A 28 13.30 -7.31 10.28
CA ARG A 28 13.70 -7.99 9.02
C ARG A 28 14.20 -6.99 7.98
N ALA A 29 13.54 -5.85 7.87
CA ALA A 29 13.92 -4.81 6.90
C ALA A 29 15.20 -4.07 7.33
N ASN A 30 15.43 -3.94 8.64
CA ASN A 30 16.52 -3.18 9.25
C ASN A 30 16.76 -1.83 8.55
N PRO A 31 15.75 -0.95 8.51
CA PRO A 31 15.83 0.27 7.74
C PRO A 31 16.85 1.23 8.35
N GLU A 32 17.62 1.89 7.48
CA GLU A 32 18.56 2.95 7.84
C GLU A 32 18.05 4.29 7.29
N GLU A 33 18.24 5.37 8.05
CA GLU A 33 17.96 6.75 7.62
C GLU A 33 16.51 6.99 7.13
N LEU A 34 15.50 6.52 7.85
CA LEU A 34 14.11 6.86 7.54
C LEU A 34 13.82 8.31 7.94
N ASP A 35 13.13 9.05 7.07
CA ASP A 35 12.57 10.35 7.44
C ASP A 35 11.19 10.20 8.09
N LEU A 36 10.38 9.27 7.56
CA LEU A 36 9.02 8.97 7.98
C LEU A 36 8.77 7.46 8.02
N LEU A 37 8.03 6.99 9.03
CA LEU A 37 7.46 5.66 9.12
C LEU A 37 5.95 5.75 9.37
N VAL A 38 5.15 5.17 8.49
CA VAL A 38 3.69 5.15 8.60
C VAL A 38 3.21 3.74 8.94
N LEU A 39 2.28 3.66 9.89
CA LEU A 39 1.57 2.44 10.25
C LEU A 39 0.10 2.52 9.79
N PRO A 40 -0.55 1.37 9.61
CA PRO A 40 -1.95 1.30 9.23
C PRO A 40 -2.89 1.88 10.30
N GLU A 41 -4.15 2.03 9.91
CA GLU A 41 -5.26 2.31 10.82
C GLU A 41 -5.36 1.21 11.89
N MET A 42 -5.55 1.62 13.15
CA MET A 42 -5.77 0.70 14.28
C MET A 42 -4.68 -0.39 14.40
N ALA A 43 -3.41 0.04 14.27
CA ALA A 43 -2.28 -0.84 14.01
C ALA A 43 -2.11 -1.96 15.04
N PHE A 44 -2.30 -1.65 16.33
CA PHE A 44 -2.03 -2.62 17.40
C PHE A 44 -3.28 -3.25 17.99
N SER A 45 -4.46 -2.68 17.81
CA SER A 45 -5.71 -3.25 18.31
C SER A 45 -6.36 -4.26 17.36
N GLY A 46 -6.02 -4.23 16.07
CA GLY A 46 -6.90 -4.77 15.03
C GLY A 46 -8.10 -3.85 14.79
N TYR A 47 -8.99 -4.19 13.85
CA TYR A 47 -9.99 -3.24 13.34
C TYR A 47 -11.44 -3.70 13.51
N ASN A 48 -11.75 -4.97 13.22
CA ASN A 48 -13.14 -5.47 13.09
C ASN A 48 -13.90 -5.64 14.43
N PHE A 49 -13.89 -4.62 15.29
CA PHE A 49 -14.68 -4.56 16.52
C PHE A 49 -16.18 -4.40 16.21
N LYS A 50 -17.02 -5.06 17.00
CA LYS A 50 -18.47 -5.20 16.71
C LYS A 50 -19.37 -4.33 17.57
N SER A 51 -18.81 -3.77 18.64
CA SER A 51 -19.51 -2.90 19.58
C SER A 51 -18.52 -2.14 20.46
N LEU A 52 -19.03 -1.14 21.17
CA LEU A 52 -18.26 -0.43 22.21
C LEU A 52 -17.71 -1.39 23.28
N GLU A 53 -18.48 -2.38 23.74
CA GLU A 53 -18.00 -3.35 24.73
C GLU A 53 -16.84 -4.21 24.20
N HIS A 54 -16.85 -4.53 22.90
CA HIS A 54 -15.80 -5.33 22.28
C HIS A 54 -14.48 -4.56 22.22
N ILE A 55 -14.51 -3.27 21.87
CA ILE A 55 -13.29 -2.45 21.78
C ILE A 55 -12.83 -1.88 23.13
N ALA A 56 -13.74 -1.74 24.11
CA ALA A 56 -13.46 -1.05 25.37
C ALA A 56 -12.16 -1.45 26.09
N PRO A 57 -11.73 -2.74 26.11
CA PRO A 57 -10.47 -3.15 26.73
C PRO A 57 -9.20 -2.63 26.03
N TYR A 58 -9.32 -2.21 24.76
CA TYR A 58 -8.19 -1.85 23.90
C TYR A 58 -8.09 -0.35 23.64
N LEU A 59 -9.05 0.44 24.11
CA LEU A 59 -9.02 1.90 24.04
C LEU A 59 -7.82 2.46 24.82
N GLU A 60 -7.12 3.40 24.20
CA GLU A 60 -5.95 4.05 24.79
C GLU A 60 -6.23 5.53 25.07
N PRO A 61 -5.70 6.12 26.15
CA PRO A 61 -5.93 7.53 26.43
C PRO A 61 -5.26 8.41 25.37
N SER A 62 -5.93 9.50 24.97
CA SER A 62 -5.46 10.42 23.92
C SER A 62 -3.97 10.77 24.01
N GLY A 63 -3.23 10.56 22.92
CA GLY A 63 -1.79 10.87 22.81
C GLY A 63 -0.88 10.06 23.75
N SER A 64 -1.41 9.02 24.39
CA SER A 64 -0.67 8.15 25.31
C SER A 64 -1.10 6.69 25.10
N GLY A 65 -0.61 5.78 25.94
CA GLY A 65 -0.87 4.34 25.79
C GLY A 65 0.23 3.60 25.04
N ILE A 66 -0.07 2.37 24.65
CA ILE A 66 0.89 1.44 24.07
C ILE A 66 1.27 1.82 22.65
N THR A 67 0.32 2.34 21.84
CA THR A 67 0.61 2.83 20.48
C THR A 67 1.53 4.04 20.53
N ALA A 68 1.24 5.02 21.39
CA ALA A 68 2.09 6.19 21.57
C ALA A 68 3.49 5.83 22.12
N LEU A 69 3.56 4.88 23.06
CA LEU A 69 4.82 4.37 23.59
C LEU A 69 5.66 3.67 22.51
N TRP A 70 5.05 2.82 21.71
CA TRP A 70 5.71 2.13 20.60
C TRP A 70 6.19 3.14 19.55
N ALA A 71 5.34 4.10 19.16
CA ALA A 71 5.68 5.13 18.18
C ALA A 71 6.86 5.98 18.65
N ARG A 72 6.86 6.43 19.91
CA ARG A 72 7.99 7.15 20.52
C ARG A 72 9.27 6.33 20.51
N THR A 73 9.20 5.08 20.95
CA THR A 73 10.39 4.20 21.02
C THR A 73 10.98 3.98 19.63
N THR A 74 10.12 3.79 18.63
CA THR A 74 10.50 3.60 17.23
C THR A 74 11.07 4.88 16.61
N ALA A 75 10.44 6.03 16.85
CA ALA A 75 10.91 7.33 16.39
C ALA A 75 12.33 7.63 16.89
N LEU A 76 12.58 7.43 18.18
CA LEU A 76 13.90 7.60 18.80
C LEU A 76 14.93 6.59 18.26
N LYS A 77 14.53 5.33 18.05
CA LYS A 77 15.43 4.27 17.58
C LYS A 77 15.91 4.52 16.15
N TYR A 78 15.01 4.91 15.24
CA TYR A 78 15.32 5.10 13.83
C TYR A 78 15.54 6.57 13.45
N ASN A 79 15.45 7.49 14.42
CA ASN A 79 15.56 8.94 14.24
C ASN A 79 14.62 9.46 13.14
N CYS A 80 13.37 9.00 13.15
CA CYS A 80 12.37 9.28 12.13
C CYS A 80 11.05 9.79 12.74
N ILE A 81 10.21 10.39 11.90
CA ILE A 81 8.83 10.72 12.26
C ILE A 81 8.00 9.44 12.17
N VAL A 82 7.10 9.19 13.12
CA VAL A 82 6.23 8.01 13.11
C VAL A 82 4.77 8.43 13.14
N ALA A 83 3.98 7.96 12.17
CA ALA A 83 2.53 8.09 12.15
C ALA A 83 1.87 6.73 12.47
N ALA A 84 0.97 6.68 13.45
CA ALA A 84 0.35 5.41 13.88
C ALA A 84 -1.13 5.56 14.28
N GLY A 85 -1.98 4.66 13.73
CA GLY A 85 -3.41 4.60 14.03
C GLY A 85 -3.73 3.81 15.31
N TYR A 86 -4.68 4.29 16.12
CA TYR A 86 -5.05 3.72 17.41
C TYR A 86 -6.50 4.05 17.83
N PRO A 87 -7.11 3.22 18.71
CA PRO A 87 -8.41 3.52 19.30
C PRO A 87 -8.29 4.49 20.48
N GLU A 88 -8.67 5.74 20.26
CA GLU A 88 -8.55 6.82 21.23
C GLU A 88 -9.72 6.85 22.23
N LYS A 89 -9.39 7.13 23.50
CA LYS A 89 -10.33 7.49 24.56
C LYS A 89 -9.95 8.85 25.16
N VAL A 90 -10.89 9.78 25.14
CA VAL A 90 -10.73 11.11 25.73
C VAL A 90 -11.04 11.07 27.22
N ASP A 91 -10.23 11.78 28.00
CA ASP A 91 -10.52 12.03 29.41
C ASP A 91 -11.76 12.93 29.54
N PRO A 92 -12.86 12.48 30.16
CA PRO A 92 -14.05 13.30 30.34
C PRO A 92 -13.89 14.40 31.41
N SER A 93 -12.83 14.35 32.24
CA SER A 93 -12.64 15.28 33.36
C SER A 93 -12.68 16.77 32.98
N PRO A 94 -12.17 17.23 31.82
CA PRO A 94 -12.18 18.65 31.45
C PRO A 94 -13.56 19.17 31.01
N LYS A 95 -14.49 18.27 30.64
CA LYS A 95 -15.82 18.62 30.09
C LYS A 95 -16.99 18.16 30.97
N TRP A 96 -16.73 17.76 32.22
CA TRP A 96 -17.76 17.22 33.12
C TRP A 96 -18.98 18.15 33.27
N PRO A 97 -20.25 17.66 33.18
CA PRO A 97 -20.67 16.26 33.09
C PRO A 97 -20.96 15.78 31.66
N THR A 98 -19.94 15.36 30.91
CA THR A 98 -20.09 14.64 29.64
C THR A 98 -19.69 13.17 29.79
N GLY A 99 -20.24 12.31 28.93
CA GLY A 99 -19.77 10.94 28.81
C GLY A 99 -18.34 10.87 28.22
N PRO A 100 -17.67 9.71 28.31
CA PRO A 100 -16.40 9.50 27.62
C PRO A 100 -16.61 9.54 26.10
N GLU A 101 -15.67 10.16 25.39
CA GLU A 101 -15.65 10.23 23.93
C GLU A 101 -14.58 9.25 23.40
N TYR A 102 -14.88 8.55 22.31
CA TYR A 102 -14.00 7.57 21.68
C TYR A 102 -13.85 7.86 20.19
N TYR A 103 -12.65 7.65 19.66
CA TYR A 103 -12.35 7.99 18.27
C TYR A 103 -11.43 6.94 17.64
N ASN A 104 -11.56 6.77 16.32
CA ASN A 104 -10.54 6.15 15.51
C ASN A 104 -9.55 7.24 15.11
N SER A 105 -8.31 7.13 15.58
CA SER A 105 -7.37 8.24 15.53
C SER A 105 -6.01 7.82 14.99
N ALA A 106 -5.20 8.80 14.58
CA ALA A 106 -3.81 8.63 14.20
C ALA A 106 -2.95 9.71 14.83
N ILE A 107 -1.87 9.32 15.50
CA ILE A 107 -0.88 10.24 16.07
C ILE A 107 0.32 10.40 15.15
N ILE A 108 0.96 11.57 15.19
CA ILE A 108 2.32 11.77 14.68
C ILE A 108 3.26 12.01 15.85
N VAL A 109 4.34 11.24 15.91
CA VAL A 109 5.44 11.40 16.85
C VAL A 109 6.68 11.85 16.10
N ASN A 110 7.31 12.95 16.55
CA ASN A 110 8.52 13.49 15.93
C ASN A 110 9.78 12.68 16.30
N ARG A 111 10.91 13.06 15.71
CA ARG A 111 12.22 12.40 15.92
C ARG A 111 12.72 12.47 17.37
N ASP A 112 12.27 13.47 18.13
CA ASP A 112 12.58 13.65 19.54
C ASP A 112 11.67 12.81 20.46
N GLY A 113 10.70 12.08 19.88
CA GLY A 113 9.78 11.23 20.62
C GLY A 113 8.56 11.95 21.19
N GLU A 114 8.29 13.17 20.75
CA GLU A 114 7.15 13.97 21.18
C GLU A 114 5.96 13.79 20.23
N THR A 115 4.75 13.68 20.78
CA THR A 115 3.53 13.66 19.96
C THR A 115 3.23 15.08 19.48
N VAL A 116 3.31 15.30 18.18
CA VAL A 116 3.14 16.62 17.54
C VAL A 116 1.80 16.79 16.82
N ALA A 117 1.08 15.69 16.58
CA ALA A 117 -0.27 15.73 16.04
C ALA A 117 -1.11 14.54 16.54
N ASN A 118 -2.43 14.74 16.60
CA ASN A 118 -3.43 13.70 16.83
C ASN A 118 -4.64 14.00 15.95
N TYR A 119 -4.81 13.21 14.89
CA TYR A 119 -5.94 13.29 13.98
C TYR A 119 -7.03 12.29 14.37
N ARG A 120 -8.29 12.68 14.28
CA ARG A 120 -9.47 11.82 14.49
C ARG A 120 -10.21 11.66 13.17
N LYS A 121 -10.47 10.41 12.78
CA LYS A 121 -11.15 10.04 11.53
C LYS A 121 -12.43 10.85 11.34
N SER A 122 -12.53 11.53 10.20
CA SER A 122 -13.63 12.47 9.95
C SER A 122 -14.86 11.75 9.43
N PHE A 123 -14.69 10.76 8.54
CA PHE A 123 -15.75 9.95 7.98
C PHE A 123 -15.65 8.51 8.49
N LEU A 124 -16.64 8.08 9.26
CA LEU A 124 -16.68 6.73 9.82
C LEU A 124 -17.12 5.70 8.78
N TYR A 125 -16.53 4.50 8.86
CA TYR A 125 -17.08 3.31 8.24
C TYR A 125 -18.06 2.64 9.21
N TYR A 126 -18.97 1.78 8.72
CA TYR A 126 -20.00 1.16 9.58
C TYR A 126 -19.40 0.43 10.80
N THR A 127 -18.18 -0.11 10.69
CA THR A 127 -17.47 -0.75 11.81
C THR A 127 -17.16 0.26 12.91
N ASP A 128 -16.68 1.45 12.52
CA ASP A 128 -16.35 2.54 13.43
C ASP A 128 -17.61 3.12 14.10
N GLU A 129 -18.72 3.24 13.35
CA GLU A 129 -20.00 3.78 13.85
C GLU A 129 -20.57 3.02 15.06
N THR A 130 -20.12 1.78 15.30
CA THR A 130 -20.56 0.97 16.44
C THR A 130 -19.95 1.38 17.78
N TRP A 131 -18.88 2.19 17.77
CA TRP A 131 -18.12 2.51 18.98
C TRP A 131 -17.47 3.91 19.01
N ALA A 132 -17.22 4.53 17.85
CA ALA A 132 -16.51 5.80 17.72
C ALA A 132 -17.44 6.97 17.35
N LEU A 133 -16.98 8.18 17.64
CA LEU A 133 -17.53 9.43 17.11
C LEU A 133 -16.69 9.91 15.91
N GLU A 134 -17.31 10.70 15.02
CA GLU A 134 -16.58 11.45 13.98
C GLU A 134 -15.70 12.51 14.63
N GLY A 135 -14.53 12.77 14.03
CA GLY A 135 -13.64 13.85 14.44
C GLY A 135 -14.32 15.22 14.44
N ASP A 136 -14.07 16.02 15.47
CA ASP A 136 -14.74 17.29 15.73
C ASP A 136 -14.13 18.51 15.02
N THR A 137 -13.04 18.30 14.27
CA THR A 137 -12.24 19.37 13.64
C THR A 137 -12.15 19.26 12.13
N GLY A 138 -12.83 18.29 11.50
CA GLY A 138 -12.69 18.01 10.07
C GLY A 138 -11.42 17.21 9.76
N PHE A 139 -10.96 17.27 8.51
CA PHE A 139 -9.72 16.61 8.09
C PHE A 139 -8.50 17.31 8.68
N PHE A 140 -7.45 16.56 8.99
CA PHE A 140 -6.25 17.15 9.58
C PHE A 140 -5.55 18.09 8.59
N GLU A 141 -5.10 19.23 9.11
CA GLU A 141 -4.17 20.14 8.48
C GLU A 141 -3.09 20.57 9.49
N GLY A 142 -1.84 20.60 9.06
CA GLY A 142 -0.75 21.08 9.90
C GLY A 142 0.60 21.09 9.22
N TYR A 143 1.46 22.03 9.63
CA TYR A 143 2.87 21.99 9.25
C TYR A 143 3.63 21.06 10.20
N ILE A 144 4.20 19.99 9.66
CA ILE A 144 5.02 19.05 10.42
C ILE A 144 6.49 19.26 10.03
N PRO A 145 7.37 19.69 10.96
CA PRO A 145 8.80 19.86 10.68
C PRO A 145 9.41 18.57 10.10
N GLY A 146 10.02 18.69 8.92
CA GLY A 146 10.60 17.57 8.18
C GLY A 146 9.67 16.93 7.14
N LEU A 147 8.35 17.16 7.19
CA LEU A 147 7.41 16.73 6.15
C LEU A 147 6.86 17.89 5.31
N GLY A 148 6.59 19.05 5.93
CA GLY A 148 5.95 20.19 5.28
C GLY A 148 4.48 20.36 5.64
N HIS A 149 3.71 20.97 4.75
CA HIS A 149 2.25 21.12 4.90
C HIS A 149 1.61 19.74 4.69
N THR A 150 1.12 19.18 5.79
CA THR A 150 0.66 17.81 5.87
C THR A 150 -0.85 17.74 6.07
N SER A 151 -1.52 16.94 5.25
CA SER A 151 -2.88 16.48 5.51
C SER A 151 -2.87 15.01 5.90
N MET A 152 -3.78 14.62 6.80
CA MET A 152 -3.97 13.22 7.17
C MET A 152 -5.40 12.78 6.88
N GLY A 153 -5.53 11.57 6.35
CA GLY A 153 -6.79 10.85 6.22
C GLY A 153 -6.67 9.45 6.82
N ILE A 154 -7.78 8.89 7.26
CA ILE A 154 -7.90 7.52 7.74
C ILE A 154 -8.94 6.81 6.87
N CYS A 155 -8.47 5.91 6.00
CA CYS A 155 -9.29 4.98 5.21
C CYS A 155 -10.52 5.63 4.55
N MET A 156 -11.67 5.53 5.20
CA MET A 156 -12.99 6.01 4.76
C MET A 156 -13.03 7.52 4.49
N ASP A 157 -12.08 8.31 5.01
CA ASP A 157 -11.94 9.73 4.68
C ASP A 157 -11.75 9.99 3.17
N LEU A 158 -11.24 9.01 2.40
CA LEU A 158 -11.19 9.12 0.94
C LEU A 158 -12.57 9.04 0.28
N ASN A 159 -13.53 8.37 0.91
CA ASN A 159 -14.84 8.12 0.30
C ASN A 159 -15.79 9.31 0.45
N PRO A 160 -16.82 9.40 -0.41
CA PRO A 160 -17.92 10.32 -0.15
C PRO A 160 -18.55 10.05 1.22
N HIS A 161 -18.87 11.11 1.97
CA HIS A 161 -19.39 10.98 3.34
C HIS A 161 -20.58 10.01 3.40
N LYS A 162 -20.48 9.02 4.29
CA LYS A 162 -21.47 7.94 4.51
C LYS A 162 -21.84 7.13 3.26
N PHE A 163 -21.02 7.17 2.21
CA PHE A 163 -21.37 6.67 0.87
C PHE A 163 -22.66 7.29 0.29
N GLN A 164 -23.03 8.49 0.75
CA GLN A 164 -24.24 9.22 0.37
C GLN A 164 -23.94 10.53 -0.35
N ALA A 165 -22.83 11.20 0.02
CA ALA A 165 -22.39 12.39 -0.68
C ALA A 165 -22.12 12.09 -2.17
N PRO A 166 -22.26 13.08 -3.07
CA PRO A 166 -21.97 12.88 -4.48
C PRO A 166 -20.54 12.39 -4.71
N TRP A 167 -20.34 11.47 -5.65
CA TRP A 167 -19.01 10.96 -6.00
C TRP A 167 -18.00 12.08 -6.29
N HIS A 168 -18.45 13.12 -6.99
CA HIS A 168 -17.61 14.26 -7.37
C HIS A 168 -17.42 15.30 -6.24
N ALA A 169 -17.86 15.02 -5.01
CA ALA A 169 -17.63 15.90 -3.87
C ALA A 169 -16.15 15.93 -3.45
N PHE A 170 -15.42 14.82 -3.63
CA PHE A 170 -13.97 14.70 -3.40
C PHE A 170 -13.48 15.42 -2.13
N GLU A 171 -14.20 15.26 -1.02
CA GLU A 171 -14.10 16.11 0.16
C GLU A 171 -12.66 16.20 0.69
N PHE A 172 -11.99 15.05 0.83
CA PHE A 172 -10.61 15.00 1.29
C PHE A 172 -9.61 15.58 0.28
N ALA A 173 -9.81 15.37 -1.03
CA ALA A 173 -8.90 15.90 -2.03
C ALA A 173 -9.00 17.43 -2.12
N PHE A 174 -10.19 18.01 -2.00
CA PHE A 174 -10.33 19.46 -1.93
C PHE A 174 -9.72 20.04 -0.65
N HIS A 175 -9.87 19.36 0.50
CA HIS A 175 -9.17 19.75 1.73
C HIS A 175 -7.65 19.85 1.54
N VAL A 176 -7.04 18.85 0.89
CA VAL A 176 -5.60 18.84 0.58
C VAL A 176 -5.20 20.05 -0.27
N LEU A 177 -6.01 20.44 -1.27
CA LEU A 177 -5.77 21.63 -2.09
C LEU A 177 -5.98 22.93 -1.31
N GLU A 178 -7.06 23.03 -0.55
CA GLU A 178 -7.41 24.22 0.23
C GLU A 178 -6.32 24.56 1.26
N TYR A 179 -5.76 23.55 1.91
CA TYR A 179 -4.63 23.73 2.82
C TYR A 179 -3.27 23.86 2.11
N SER A 180 -3.21 23.64 0.79
CA SER A 180 -1.96 23.61 0.01
C SER A 180 -0.95 22.60 0.55
N SER A 181 -1.45 21.40 0.90
CA SER A 181 -0.62 20.30 1.37
C SER A 181 0.31 19.79 0.28
N ASN A 182 1.60 19.71 0.58
CA ASN A 182 2.59 19.03 -0.25
C ASN A 182 2.86 17.59 0.22
N PHE A 183 2.31 17.21 1.38
CA PHE A 183 2.45 15.86 1.94
C PHE A 183 1.10 15.33 2.44
N VAL A 184 0.76 14.09 2.12
CA VAL A 184 -0.50 13.45 2.52
C VAL A 184 -0.22 12.07 3.08
N ILE A 185 -0.73 11.80 4.29
CA ILE A 185 -0.64 10.48 4.93
C ILE A 185 -2.04 9.89 5.02
N VAL A 186 -2.20 8.67 4.50
CA VAL A 186 -3.46 7.91 4.59
C VAL A 186 -3.19 6.57 5.28
N SER A 187 -3.57 6.48 6.57
CA SER A 187 -3.50 5.23 7.34
C SER A 187 -4.79 4.44 7.15
N MET A 188 -4.70 3.14 6.82
CA MET A 188 -5.86 2.42 6.29
C MET A 188 -6.04 1.00 6.83
N ALA A 189 -7.31 0.64 7.04
CA ALA A 189 -7.82 -0.72 7.15
C ALA A 189 -8.81 -1.02 6.00
N TRP A 190 -8.36 -0.75 4.76
CA TRP A 190 -9.19 -0.86 3.57
C TRP A 190 -9.40 -2.31 3.15
N MET A 191 -10.66 -2.65 2.91
CA MET A 191 -11.09 -4.00 2.57
C MET A 191 -11.22 -4.20 1.07
N THR A 192 -10.98 -5.42 0.60
CA THR A 192 -11.39 -5.87 -0.72
C THR A 192 -12.77 -6.53 -0.64
N ARG A 193 -13.49 -6.55 -1.77
CA ARG A 193 -14.76 -7.29 -1.92
C ARG A 193 -14.55 -8.69 -2.50
N GLU A 194 -13.31 -9.04 -2.85
CA GLU A 194 -12.96 -10.36 -3.36
C GLU A 194 -13.03 -11.45 -2.28
N ASP A 195 -13.26 -12.69 -2.70
CA ASP A 195 -13.23 -13.85 -1.80
C ASP A 195 -11.82 -14.07 -1.23
N SER A 196 -11.73 -14.23 0.09
CA SER A 196 -10.47 -14.41 0.83
C SER A 196 -9.56 -15.51 0.25
N ARG A 197 -10.14 -16.66 -0.14
CA ARG A 197 -9.35 -17.81 -0.61
C ARG A 197 -8.78 -17.56 -1.99
N MET A 198 -9.48 -16.81 -2.82
CA MET A 198 -8.99 -16.43 -4.15
C MET A 198 -7.97 -15.30 -4.04
N PHE A 199 -8.29 -14.27 -3.26
CA PHE A 199 -7.44 -13.09 -3.06
C PHE A 199 -6.07 -13.45 -2.49
N SER A 200 -6.04 -14.39 -1.52
CA SER A 200 -4.79 -14.80 -0.86
C SER A 200 -3.86 -15.67 -1.71
N ARG A 201 -4.25 -16.06 -2.94
CA ARG A 201 -3.41 -16.91 -3.82
C ARG A 201 -2.27 -16.14 -4.48
N MET A 202 -2.38 -14.83 -4.58
CA MET A 202 -1.41 -13.97 -5.26
C MET A 202 -0.91 -12.89 -4.29
N PRO A 203 -0.28 -13.27 -3.16
CA PRO A 203 0.05 -12.33 -2.08
C PRO A 203 1.05 -11.25 -2.52
N ASN A 204 1.92 -11.56 -3.48
CA ASN A 204 2.95 -10.64 -3.98
C ASN A 204 2.42 -9.72 -5.09
N GLU A 205 1.18 -9.94 -5.56
CA GLU A 205 0.57 -9.08 -6.57
C GLU A 205 -0.21 -7.96 -5.86
N PRO A 206 0.01 -6.68 -6.22
CA PRO A 206 -0.80 -5.59 -5.69
C PRO A 206 -2.26 -5.72 -6.14
N ASP A 207 -3.17 -5.18 -5.35
CA ASP A 207 -4.56 -4.96 -5.73
C ASP A 207 -4.67 -3.63 -6.50
N MET A 208 -4.50 -3.71 -7.81
CA MET A 208 -4.52 -2.54 -8.70
C MET A 208 -5.90 -1.89 -8.81
N GLU A 209 -6.98 -2.63 -8.58
CA GLU A 209 -8.34 -2.07 -8.56
C GLU A 209 -8.48 -1.12 -7.37
N THR A 210 -8.07 -1.58 -6.19
CA THR A 210 -8.07 -0.78 -4.96
C THR A 210 -7.14 0.45 -5.08
N LEU A 211 -5.91 0.29 -5.60
CA LEU A 211 -5.00 1.42 -5.78
C LEU A 211 -5.56 2.46 -6.76
N THR A 212 -6.14 2.01 -7.87
CA THR A 212 -6.74 2.92 -8.86
C THR A 212 -7.93 3.65 -8.28
N TYR A 213 -8.74 2.97 -7.45
CA TYR A 213 -9.83 3.61 -6.73
C TYR A 213 -9.33 4.73 -5.81
N TRP A 214 -8.30 4.49 -4.99
CA TRP A 214 -7.73 5.52 -4.11
C TRP A 214 -7.22 6.73 -4.90
N VAL A 215 -6.49 6.49 -5.98
CA VAL A 215 -5.99 7.55 -6.86
C VAL A 215 -7.14 8.33 -7.51
N THR A 216 -8.21 7.65 -7.93
CA THR A 216 -9.41 8.29 -8.49
C THR A 216 -10.09 9.21 -7.48
N ARG A 217 -10.09 8.85 -6.19
CA ARG A 217 -10.61 9.72 -5.11
C ARG A 217 -9.78 10.98 -4.90
N LEU A 218 -8.56 11.03 -5.45
CA LEU A 218 -7.67 12.20 -5.45
C LEU A 218 -7.65 12.93 -6.81
N GLU A 219 -8.64 12.70 -7.67
CA GLU A 219 -8.75 13.34 -9.00
C GLU A 219 -8.55 14.87 -8.99
N PRO A 220 -9.09 15.65 -8.02
CA PRO A 220 -8.81 17.08 -7.96
C PRO A 220 -7.32 17.40 -7.85
N LEU A 221 -6.53 16.60 -7.13
CA LEU A 221 -5.08 16.79 -7.01
C LEU A 221 -4.37 16.55 -8.34
N ILE A 222 -4.83 15.55 -9.10
CA ILE A 222 -4.26 15.20 -10.40
C ILE A 222 -4.54 16.33 -11.40
N ARG A 223 -5.73 16.92 -11.37
CA ARG A 223 -6.13 18.00 -12.29
C ARG A 223 -5.59 19.37 -11.90
N ALA A 224 -5.17 19.55 -10.65
CA ALA A 224 -4.64 20.81 -10.18
C ALA A 224 -3.28 21.12 -10.83
N GLU A 225 -3.09 22.38 -11.19
CA GLU A 225 -1.80 22.92 -11.60
C GLU A 225 -1.08 23.38 -10.33
N ASN A 226 -0.27 22.50 -9.76
CA ASN A 226 0.51 22.77 -8.55
C ASN A 226 1.98 23.01 -8.92
N ASP A 227 2.64 23.96 -8.26
CA ASP A 227 4.06 24.24 -8.48
C ASP A 227 4.98 23.13 -7.95
N GLU A 228 4.52 22.38 -6.95
CA GLU A 228 5.26 21.31 -6.29
C GLU A 228 4.49 19.98 -6.37
N GLU A 229 5.24 18.88 -6.41
CA GLU A 229 4.68 17.54 -6.35
C GLU A 229 4.09 17.26 -4.97
N ILE A 230 2.85 16.77 -4.94
CA ILE A 230 2.20 16.30 -3.71
C ILE A 230 2.54 14.82 -3.51
N ILE A 231 3.22 14.50 -2.42
CA ILE A 231 3.51 13.11 -2.05
C ILE A 231 2.36 12.55 -1.22
N VAL A 232 1.82 11.41 -1.65
CA VAL A 232 0.72 10.70 -0.97
C VAL A 232 1.19 9.32 -0.55
N VAL A 233 1.06 9.04 0.75
CA VAL A 233 1.45 7.78 1.38
C VAL A 233 0.21 7.00 1.79
N PHE A 234 -0.08 5.90 1.10
CA PHE A 234 -1.11 4.94 1.48
C PHE A 234 -0.46 3.81 2.29
N CYS A 235 -0.73 3.76 3.60
CA CYS A 235 -0.29 2.67 4.45
C CYS A 235 -1.51 1.85 4.89
N ASN A 236 -1.73 0.74 4.19
CA ASN A 236 -2.86 -0.14 4.42
C ASN A 236 -2.41 -1.45 5.05
N ARG A 237 -3.21 -1.99 5.97
CA ARG A 237 -2.98 -3.33 6.52
C ARG A 237 -3.30 -4.42 5.48
N THR A 238 -2.83 -5.63 5.75
CA THR A 238 -3.18 -6.85 5.01
C THR A 238 -3.80 -7.90 5.94
N GLY A 239 -4.13 -9.06 5.41
CA GLY A 239 -4.65 -10.21 6.15
C GLY A 239 -6.17 -10.18 6.29
N THR A 240 -6.67 -10.87 7.30
CA THR A 240 -8.10 -11.11 7.50
C THR A 240 -8.48 -11.01 8.98
N GLU A 241 -9.70 -10.53 9.24
CA GLU A 241 -10.35 -10.54 10.56
C GLU A 241 -11.80 -10.99 10.39
N ASP A 242 -12.13 -12.18 10.88
CA ASP A 242 -13.41 -12.85 10.61
C ASP A 242 -13.72 -12.92 9.09
N GLU A 243 -14.83 -12.32 8.65
CA GLU A 243 -15.21 -12.20 7.24
C GLU A 243 -14.48 -11.10 6.46
N ALA A 244 -13.77 -10.19 7.15
CA ALA A 244 -13.11 -9.06 6.50
C ALA A 244 -11.76 -9.47 5.89
N VAL A 245 -11.53 -9.08 4.63
CA VAL A 245 -10.27 -9.27 3.90
C VAL A 245 -9.69 -7.90 3.57
N TYR A 246 -8.47 -7.63 4.02
CA TYR A 246 -7.81 -6.34 3.80
C TYR A 246 -6.94 -6.37 2.56
N ALA A 247 -6.98 -5.27 1.80
CA ALA A 247 -6.42 -5.21 0.45
C ALA A 247 -4.88 -5.14 0.41
N GLY A 248 -4.20 -4.90 1.54
CA GLY A 248 -2.76 -4.62 1.55
C GLY A 248 -2.45 -3.48 0.58
N THR A 249 -1.48 -3.70 -0.30
CA THR A 249 -1.18 -2.78 -1.40
C THR A 249 -0.79 -1.37 -0.92
N SER A 250 -0.09 -1.29 0.21
CA SER A 250 0.53 -0.04 0.67
C SER A 250 1.41 0.54 -0.44
N ALA A 251 1.34 1.84 -0.66
CA ALA A 251 1.97 2.51 -1.79
C ALA A 251 2.38 3.95 -1.45
N VAL A 252 3.42 4.43 -2.13
CA VAL A 252 3.83 5.84 -2.12
C VAL A 252 3.74 6.36 -3.55
N VAL A 253 2.98 7.43 -3.74
CA VAL A 253 2.77 8.07 -5.04
C VAL A 253 3.07 9.57 -4.97
N GLY A 254 3.55 10.13 -6.07
CA GLY A 254 3.65 11.58 -6.28
C GLY A 254 2.63 12.02 -7.32
N ILE A 255 1.98 13.14 -7.07
CA ILE A 255 1.00 13.75 -7.99
C ILE A 255 1.51 15.11 -8.41
N HIS A 256 1.71 15.31 -9.71
CA HIS A 256 2.21 16.56 -10.28
C HIS A 256 1.85 16.66 -11.76
N ASP A 257 1.40 17.83 -12.22
CA ASP A 257 1.12 18.13 -13.64
C ASP A 257 0.24 17.09 -14.37
N GLY A 258 -0.86 16.63 -13.77
CA GLY A 258 -1.71 15.62 -14.41
C GLY A 258 -1.16 14.19 -14.38
N GLU A 259 0.01 13.97 -13.80
CA GLU A 259 0.65 12.66 -13.72
C GLU A 259 0.61 12.09 -12.29
N VAL A 260 0.43 10.78 -12.21
CA VAL A 260 0.57 10.00 -10.97
C VAL A 260 1.80 9.11 -11.09
N LYS A 261 2.85 9.47 -10.36
CA LYS A 261 4.12 8.75 -10.29
C LYS A 261 4.06 7.77 -9.12
N VAL A 262 4.33 6.49 -9.37
CA VAL A 262 4.36 5.46 -8.32
C VAL A 262 5.81 5.25 -7.94
N TYR A 263 6.19 5.61 -6.72
CA TYR A 263 7.55 5.41 -6.22
C TYR A 263 7.77 4.00 -5.67
N GLY A 264 6.74 3.41 -5.07
CA GLY A 264 6.77 2.02 -4.60
C GLY A 264 5.39 1.53 -4.17
N LEU A 265 5.22 0.21 -4.19
CA LEU A 265 4.01 -0.48 -3.73
C LEU A 265 4.34 -1.90 -3.30
N LEU A 266 3.56 -2.43 -2.36
CA LEU A 266 3.63 -3.83 -1.93
C LEU A 266 2.53 -4.67 -2.57
N GLY A 267 2.72 -5.98 -2.56
CA GLY A 267 1.68 -6.96 -2.87
C GLY A 267 0.55 -6.95 -1.85
N ARG A 268 -0.63 -7.44 -2.24
CA ARG A 268 -1.85 -7.45 -1.42
C ARG A 268 -1.73 -8.24 -0.11
N GLY A 269 -0.84 -9.23 -0.06
CA GLY A 269 -0.65 -10.17 1.05
C GLY A 269 0.69 -10.07 1.77
N GLU A 270 1.57 -9.15 1.32
CA GLU A 270 2.93 -9.03 1.85
C GLU A 270 2.93 -8.43 3.27
N LYS A 271 3.81 -8.97 4.13
CA LYS A 271 3.98 -8.50 5.52
C LYS A 271 5.38 -7.92 5.66
N GLU A 272 5.60 -6.77 5.04
CA GLU A 272 6.90 -6.17 4.81
C GLU A 272 6.88 -4.66 5.06
N LEU A 273 8.08 -4.08 5.15
CA LEU A 273 8.27 -2.64 5.17
C LEU A 273 8.53 -2.18 3.73
N LEU A 274 7.60 -1.41 3.17
CA LEU A 274 7.89 -0.66 1.95
C LEU A 274 8.86 0.46 2.32
N VAL A 275 10.03 0.52 1.68
CA VAL A 275 10.94 1.66 1.81
C VAL A 275 11.07 2.33 0.45
N VAL A 276 10.72 3.61 0.40
CA VAL A 276 10.79 4.44 -0.80
C VAL A 276 11.70 5.63 -0.50
N ASP A 277 12.50 6.00 -1.48
CA ASP A 277 13.26 7.24 -1.46
C ASP A 277 12.83 8.09 -2.65
N THR A 278 12.11 9.18 -2.36
CA THR A 278 11.51 10.06 -3.37
C THR A 278 12.55 10.90 -4.13
N ASP A 279 13.81 10.86 -3.71
CA ASP A 279 14.90 11.51 -4.46
C ASP A 279 15.34 10.64 -5.66
N ASN A 280 14.92 9.37 -5.69
CA ASN A 280 15.12 8.46 -6.82
C ASN A 280 13.97 8.58 -7.85
N PRO A 281 14.22 8.25 -9.13
CA PRO A 281 13.16 8.22 -10.13
C PRO A 281 12.02 7.27 -9.73
N PRO A 282 10.76 7.60 -10.07
CA PRO A 282 9.63 6.74 -9.75
C PRO A 282 9.71 5.39 -10.48
N TYR A 283 9.19 4.36 -9.83
CA TYR A 283 9.15 2.99 -10.34
C TYR A 283 8.26 2.86 -11.59
N ALA A 284 7.12 3.55 -11.60
CA ALA A 284 6.17 3.52 -12.70
C ALA A 284 5.36 4.82 -12.77
N LYS A 285 4.65 5.01 -13.87
CA LYS A 285 3.56 5.98 -13.96
C LYS A 285 2.23 5.23 -14.02
N LEU A 286 1.25 5.70 -13.26
CA LEU A 286 -0.13 5.24 -13.37
C LEU A 286 -0.84 6.16 -14.36
N LEU A 287 -1.26 5.61 -15.50
CA LEU A 287 -1.99 6.37 -16.50
C LEU A 287 -3.46 6.47 -16.08
N TYR A 288 -3.82 7.61 -15.51
CA TYR A 288 -5.22 7.92 -15.25
C TYR A 288 -5.90 8.42 -16.54
N ARG A 289 -6.86 7.64 -17.06
CA ARG A 289 -7.74 8.08 -18.15
C ARG A 289 -9.12 8.30 -17.56
N PRO A 290 -9.55 9.56 -17.35
CA PRO A 290 -10.93 9.80 -16.92
C PRO A 290 -11.86 9.41 -18.07
N ASP A 291 -12.58 8.30 -17.93
CA ASP A 291 -13.67 7.97 -18.86
C ASP A 291 -14.82 8.96 -18.64
N ALA A 292 -15.16 9.71 -19.68
CA ALA A 292 -16.08 10.83 -19.59
C ALA A 292 -17.56 10.45 -19.37
N ASP A 293 -17.93 9.16 -19.30
CA ASP A 293 -19.35 8.75 -19.31
C ASP A 293 -19.68 7.34 -18.76
N SER A 294 -18.79 6.69 -17.99
CA SER A 294 -19.09 5.35 -17.47
C SER A 294 -19.27 5.34 -15.95
N SER A 295 -20.30 4.64 -15.48
CA SER A 295 -20.58 4.37 -14.07
C SER A 295 -19.76 3.19 -13.53
N GLU A 296 -18.68 2.81 -14.23
CA GLU A 296 -17.75 1.76 -13.83
C GLU A 296 -16.41 2.36 -13.39
N PRO A 297 -15.69 1.72 -12.44
CA PRO A 297 -14.41 2.23 -11.96
C PRO A 297 -13.37 2.29 -13.10
N ALA A 298 -12.60 3.38 -13.11
CA ALA A 298 -11.53 3.61 -14.08
C ALA A 298 -10.51 2.44 -14.08
N GLN A 299 -10.12 1.97 -15.27
CA GLN A 299 -9.07 0.97 -15.42
C GLN A 299 -7.70 1.66 -15.50
N GLY A 300 -6.89 1.55 -14.44
CA GLY A 300 -5.53 2.05 -14.39
C GLY A 300 -4.52 1.02 -14.91
N GLU A 301 -3.75 1.37 -15.94
CA GLU A 301 -2.60 0.55 -16.39
C GLU A 301 -1.29 1.11 -15.82
N LEU A 302 -0.49 0.22 -15.21
CA LEU A 302 0.82 0.58 -14.67
C LEU A 302 1.86 0.51 -15.79
N GLN A 303 2.42 1.65 -16.19
CA GLN A 303 3.50 1.69 -17.16
C GLN A 303 4.85 1.75 -16.44
N LYS A 304 5.60 0.65 -16.44
CA LYS A 304 6.96 0.62 -15.89
C LYS A 304 7.87 1.54 -16.68
N MET A 305 8.62 2.39 -15.98
CA MET A 305 9.60 3.26 -16.61
C MET A 305 10.85 2.44 -16.97
N SER A 306 11.27 2.51 -18.24
CA SER A 306 12.45 1.79 -18.71
C SER A 306 13.72 2.50 -18.22
N GLN A 307 14.61 1.78 -17.53
CA GLN A 307 15.98 2.27 -17.31
C GLN A 307 16.74 2.17 -18.64
N SER A 308 17.14 3.32 -19.21
CA SER A 308 17.96 3.37 -20.42
C SER A 308 19.31 2.67 -20.17
N PRO A 309 19.78 1.77 -21.05
CA PRO A 309 21.16 1.30 -21.00
C PRO A 309 22.12 2.42 -21.40
N ALA A 310 23.29 2.45 -20.77
CA ALA A 310 24.39 3.34 -21.15
C ALA A 310 24.75 3.21 -22.66
N PRO A 311 25.17 4.29 -23.32
CA PRO A 311 25.38 4.29 -24.77
C PRO A 311 26.64 3.54 -25.14
N GLY A 312 26.48 2.46 -25.91
CA GLY A 312 27.60 1.86 -26.63
C GLY A 312 27.47 0.36 -26.83
N GLN A 313 26.73 -0.06 -27.86
CA GLN A 313 27.03 -1.29 -28.61
C GLN A 313 26.29 -1.26 -29.97
N LYS A 314 27.07 -1.40 -31.04
CA LYS A 314 26.60 -1.48 -32.43
C LYS A 314 25.95 -2.85 -32.69
N PRO A 315 24.92 -2.94 -33.57
CA PRO A 315 24.36 -4.23 -33.96
C PRO A 315 25.26 -4.91 -35.02
N PRO A 316 25.40 -6.25 -35.01
CA PRO A 316 25.94 -6.96 -36.16
C PRO A 316 24.85 -7.13 -37.23
N SER A 317 25.33 -7.18 -38.47
CA SER A 317 24.59 -7.25 -39.71
C SER A 317 24.63 -8.67 -40.31
N ASN A 318 23.64 -8.94 -41.19
CA ASN A 318 23.56 -10.01 -42.19
C ASN A 318 23.47 -11.46 -41.67
N SER A 319 22.78 -12.40 -42.32
CA SER A 319 22.24 -12.49 -43.68
C SER A 319 21.20 -13.61 -43.77
N GLN A 320 20.27 -13.46 -44.73
CA GLN A 320 19.39 -14.52 -45.23
C GLN A 320 20.21 -15.67 -45.82
N GLU A 321 19.78 -16.91 -45.58
CA GLU A 321 19.93 -18.00 -46.55
C GLU A 321 18.72 -18.94 -46.48
N THR A 322 18.28 -19.36 -47.66
CA THR A 322 17.08 -20.15 -47.91
C THR A 322 17.47 -21.57 -48.31
N GLN A 323 16.50 -22.47 -48.15
CA GLN A 323 16.23 -23.68 -48.94
C GLN A 323 16.40 -25.04 -48.27
N SER A 324 15.25 -25.75 -48.32
CA SER A 324 15.04 -27.10 -48.83
C SER A 324 14.65 -28.19 -47.82
N SER A 325 13.40 -28.62 -47.95
CA SER A 325 12.90 -29.95 -47.55
C SER A 325 13.27 -30.98 -48.62
N PRO A 326 13.19 -32.29 -48.32
CA PRO A 326 12.06 -33.05 -48.86
C PRO A 326 11.46 -34.14 -47.93
N LYS A 327 10.34 -34.67 -48.44
CA LYS A 327 9.29 -35.54 -47.89
C LYS A 327 9.66 -37.03 -47.66
N GLY A 328 8.76 -37.74 -46.96
CA GLY A 328 8.49 -39.19 -47.03
C GLY A 328 8.12 -39.76 -45.65
N GLU A 329 6.86 -39.88 -45.21
CA GLU A 329 5.73 -40.75 -45.60
C GLU A 329 5.86 -42.25 -45.25
N HIS A 330 4.83 -42.74 -44.53
CA HIS A 330 4.29 -44.11 -44.41
C HIS A 330 4.76 -45.14 -43.34
N SER A 331 3.87 -45.28 -42.34
CA SER A 331 3.09 -46.51 -41.99
C SER A 331 3.69 -47.60 -41.09
N LYS A 332 3.00 -47.91 -39.98
CA LYS A 332 2.26 -49.17 -39.69
C LYS A 332 2.05 -49.41 -38.18
N GLU A 333 0.79 -49.47 -37.77
CA GLU A 333 0.26 -50.27 -36.64
C GLU A 333 0.33 -51.79 -36.98
N PRO A 334 0.12 -52.79 -36.06
CA PRO A 334 -1.04 -52.83 -35.12
C PRO A 334 -0.96 -53.70 -33.82
N LEU A 335 -2.06 -53.63 -33.02
CA LEU A 335 -2.73 -54.69 -32.19
C LEU A 335 -2.02 -55.19 -30.90
N SER A 336 -2.66 -55.52 -29.74
CA SER A 336 -4.06 -55.78 -29.37
C SER A 336 -4.32 -55.90 -27.84
N SER A 337 -5.50 -55.43 -27.41
CA SER A 337 -6.48 -55.97 -26.44
C SER A 337 -6.10 -56.59 -25.08
N THR A 338 -6.75 -56.13 -23.98
CA THR A 338 -7.89 -56.86 -23.34
C THR A 338 -8.52 -56.10 -22.14
N LYS A 339 -9.86 -56.21 -22.06
CA LYS A 339 -10.85 -55.89 -20.99
C LYS A 339 -12.05 -56.83 -21.27
N PRO A 340 -13.14 -56.90 -20.47
CA PRO A 340 -13.42 -56.81 -19.02
C PRO A 340 -14.27 -58.05 -18.56
N PRO A 341 -15.26 -58.07 -17.61
CA PRO A 341 -16.52 -57.26 -17.65
C PRO A 341 -17.31 -56.96 -16.32
N THR A 342 -18.27 -56.00 -16.45
CA THR A 342 -19.67 -55.91 -15.92
C THR A 342 -20.00 -55.71 -14.42
N SER A 343 -21.07 -55.02 -13.97
CA SER A 343 -22.43 -54.70 -14.52
C SER A 343 -23.10 -53.47 -13.83
N GLN A 344 -23.77 -52.54 -14.56
CA GLN A 344 -25.25 -52.25 -14.68
C GLN A 344 -25.96 -51.63 -13.45
N ALA A 345 -26.95 -50.72 -13.51
CA ALA A 345 -27.98 -50.45 -14.53
C ALA A 345 -28.52 -48.98 -14.49
N ALA A 346 -29.26 -48.61 -15.53
CA ALA A 346 -29.85 -47.31 -15.85
C ALA A 346 -31.39 -47.38 -15.97
N ILE A 347 -32.11 -46.25 -15.82
CA ILE A 347 -33.39 -45.83 -16.48
C ILE A 347 -33.46 -44.29 -16.29
N GLY A 348 -33.79 -43.37 -17.21
CA GLY A 348 -34.37 -43.38 -18.55
C GLY A 348 -35.58 -42.43 -18.62
N ASN A 349 -35.45 -41.24 -19.24
CA ASN A 349 -36.46 -40.67 -20.16
C ASN A 349 -36.07 -39.28 -20.72
N ALA A 350 -36.42 -39.08 -21.99
CA ALA A 350 -36.15 -37.92 -22.83
C ALA A 350 -37.45 -37.16 -23.18
N MET A 351 -37.36 -35.85 -23.47
CA MET A 351 -38.10 -35.19 -24.55
C MET A 351 -37.58 -33.76 -24.84
N ASN A 352 -37.75 -33.37 -26.10
CA ASN A 352 -37.15 -32.27 -26.86
C ASN A 352 -37.48 -30.83 -26.39
N ASN A 353 -36.59 -29.87 -26.68
CA ASN A 353 -36.85 -28.80 -27.66
C ASN A 353 -35.62 -27.91 -27.97
N THR A 354 -35.53 -27.56 -29.26
CA THR A 354 -34.81 -26.47 -29.95
C THR A 354 -34.61 -25.17 -29.12
N THR A 355 -33.57 -24.33 -29.25
CA THR A 355 -32.92 -23.74 -30.45
C THR A 355 -31.75 -22.86 -29.99
N ALA A 356 -30.90 -22.46 -30.95
CA ALA A 356 -30.08 -21.23 -30.98
C ALA A 356 -28.57 -21.33 -30.63
N THR A 357 -27.83 -21.03 -31.68
CA THR A 357 -26.39 -20.87 -31.90
C THR A 357 -25.76 -19.69 -31.15
N SER A 358 -24.56 -19.89 -30.60
CA SER A 358 -23.56 -18.82 -30.46
C SER A 358 -22.17 -19.43 -30.27
N SER A 359 -21.28 -19.12 -31.22
CA SER A 359 -19.91 -19.62 -31.33
C SER A 359 -18.98 -18.98 -30.29
N LYS A 360 -18.40 -19.78 -29.39
CA LYS A 360 -17.24 -19.37 -28.58
C LYS A 360 -15.95 -19.78 -29.29
N ARG A 361 -15.24 -18.79 -29.87
CA ARG A 361 -13.82 -18.92 -30.24
C ARG A 361 -12.98 -18.93 -28.96
N THR A 362 -12.32 -20.03 -28.68
CA THR A 362 -11.28 -20.16 -27.66
C THR A 362 -9.99 -19.50 -28.16
N ARG A 363 -9.46 -18.51 -27.42
CA ARG A 363 -8.09 -18.00 -27.60
C ARG A 363 -7.13 -18.84 -26.75
N PRO A 364 -5.94 -19.24 -27.25
CA PRO A 364 -4.96 -19.97 -26.47
C PRO A 364 -4.26 -19.06 -25.46
N SER A 365 -4.01 -19.59 -24.26
CA SER A 365 -3.26 -18.91 -23.20
C SER A 365 -1.77 -18.77 -23.56
N PRO A 366 -1.14 -17.59 -23.37
CA PRO A 366 0.29 -17.43 -23.60
C PRO A 366 1.11 -18.11 -22.49
N GLN A 367 2.12 -18.89 -22.89
CA GLN A 367 3.14 -19.47 -22.01
C GLN A 367 4.27 -18.46 -21.75
N ILE A 368 4.64 -18.27 -20.49
CA ILE A 368 5.81 -17.47 -20.09
C ILE A 368 6.96 -18.42 -19.73
N GLN A 369 8.11 -18.25 -20.39
CA GLN A 369 9.37 -18.91 -20.04
C GLN A 369 10.12 -18.09 -18.99
N ILE A 370 10.52 -18.73 -17.90
CA ILE A 370 11.30 -18.15 -16.80
C ILE A 370 12.80 -18.38 -17.11
N PRO A 371 13.64 -17.34 -17.24
CA PRO A 371 15.09 -17.51 -17.24
C PRO A 371 15.59 -17.85 -15.84
N GLN A 372 16.38 -18.91 -15.73
CA GLN A 372 17.00 -19.38 -14.48
C GLN A 372 18.03 -18.39 -13.94
N HIS A 373 18.03 -18.20 -12.61
CA HIS A 373 19.00 -17.41 -11.85
C HIS A 373 20.46 -17.78 -12.16
N PRO A 374 21.37 -16.80 -12.32
CA PRO A 374 22.79 -17.05 -12.20
C PRO A 374 23.21 -17.23 -10.73
N GLN A 375 24.09 -18.20 -10.54
CA GLN A 375 24.59 -18.70 -9.28
C GLN A 375 25.41 -17.68 -8.47
N ARG A 376 25.25 -17.83 -7.15
CA ARG A 376 26.14 -17.50 -6.03
C ARG A 376 27.62 -17.34 -6.40
N ARG A 377 28.21 -16.18 -6.11
CA ARG A 377 29.68 -16.01 -6.01
C ARG A 377 30.11 -16.11 -4.55
N GLU A 378 31.12 -16.93 -4.29
CA GLU A 378 31.83 -17.05 -3.01
C GLU A 378 32.86 -15.92 -2.80
N PRO A 379 33.30 -15.68 -1.54
CA PRO A 379 34.01 -14.47 -1.16
C PRO A 379 35.52 -14.55 -1.42
N VAL A 380 36.15 -13.42 -1.75
CA VAL A 380 37.61 -13.29 -1.77
C VAL A 380 38.06 -12.47 -0.57
N SER A 381 39.00 -13.06 0.17
CA SER A 381 39.62 -12.58 1.40
C SER A 381 40.55 -11.38 1.21
N ALA A 382 40.72 -10.65 2.31
CA ALA A 382 41.57 -9.50 2.54
C ALA A 382 43.07 -9.67 2.23
N THR A 383 43.72 -8.57 1.86
CA THR A 383 45.07 -8.24 2.31
C THR A 383 45.24 -6.72 2.51
N SER A 384 46.07 -6.44 3.52
CA SER A 384 46.35 -5.25 4.31
C SER A 384 47.24 -4.16 3.70
N ALA A 385 47.26 -3.02 4.43
CA ALA A 385 48.37 -2.08 4.66
C ALA A 385 48.60 -1.00 3.57
N THR A 386 48.85 0.29 3.85
CA THR A 386 49.56 0.89 4.99
C THR A 386 49.36 2.42 5.04
N SER A 387 49.19 2.97 6.26
CA SER A 387 49.77 4.21 6.85
C SER A 387 50.24 5.39 5.97
N ALA A 388 49.77 6.61 6.31
CA ALA A 388 50.56 7.73 6.89
C ALA A 388 49.68 9.00 6.99
N LYS A 389 49.44 9.56 8.20
CA LYS A 389 50.08 10.77 8.79
C LYS A 389 50.02 12.00 7.87
N SER A 390 49.73 13.24 8.27
CA SER A 390 49.51 13.96 9.54
C SER A 390 49.36 15.46 9.13
N THR A 391 49.07 16.34 10.09
CA THR A 391 49.15 17.83 10.08
C THR A 391 47.81 18.52 9.78
N VAL A 392 47.01 18.98 10.75
CA VAL A 392 47.19 20.01 11.82
C VAL A 392 47.19 21.44 11.28
N ALA A 393 46.30 22.23 11.91
CA ALA A 393 46.25 23.70 12.05
C ALA A 393 45.65 24.53 10.90
N ALA A 394 44.97 25.66 11.11
CA ALA A 394 44.38 26.34 12.28
C ALA A 394 43.90 27.73 11.82
N ILE A 395 42.72 28.16 12.30
CA ILE A 395 42.31 29.53 12.70
C ILE A 395 41.98 30.62 11.63
N TRP A 396 40.82 31.26 11.88
CA TRP A 396 40.39 32.69 11.82
C TRP A 396 39.01 32.76 11.11
N GLN A 397 37.84 32.89 11.75
CA GLN A 397 37.30 33.87 12.72
C GLN A 397 37.39 35.33 12.24
N LEU A 398 36.22 35.93 11.93
CA LEU A 398 35.77 37.32 12.09
C LEU A 398 34.54 37.51 11.16
N GLY A 399 33.33 37.68 11.70
CA GLY A 399 32.73 38.99 12.01
C GLY A 399 31.81 39.37 10.83
N GLY A 400 30.51 39.63 10.95
CA GLY A 400 29.81 40.46 11.92
C GLY A 400 29.02 41.49 11.11
N SER A 401 27.70 41.46 11.27
CA SER A 401 26.72 42.55 11.11
C SER A 401 26.95 43.64 10.03
N GLN A 402 26.07 43.67 9.04
CA GLN A 402 25.17 44.80 8.77
C GLN A 402 23.84 44.29 8.19
#